data_AF-A0A340XZ66-F1
#
_entry.id   AF-A0A340XZ66-F1
#
_cell.length_a   1.000
_cell.length_b   1.000
_cell.length_c   1.000
_cell.angle_alpha   90.00
_cell.angle_beta   90.00
_cell.angle_gamma   90.00
#
_symmetry.space_group_name_H-M   'P 1'
#
loop_
_entity.id
_entity.type
_entity.pdbx_description
1 polymer ?
#
loop_
_entity_poly.entity_id
_entity_poly.type
_entity_poly.pdbx_seq_one_letter_code
_entity_poly.pdbx_strand_id
1 'polypeptide(L)'
;MVLSPADKTNVKGTWAKVGNHGAEFGAEALERMFTSFPSTKTYFSHFDLGHGSAQIKGHGKKVADALTKAVGHIDNLPDALSELSDLHAHELRVDPVNFKLLSHCLLVT
;
A
#
# COMPACT_ATOMS: atom_id res chain seq x y z
N MET A 1 11.62 -9.41 14.56
CA MET A 1 12.56 -9.83 13.50
C MET A 1 12.81 -8.62 12.62
N VAL A 2 14.07 -8.30 12.31
CA VAL A 2 14.44 -7.21 11.39
C VAL A 2 14.75 -7.83 10.02
N LEU A 3 14.50 -7.12 8.92
CA LEU A 3 14.83 -7.58 7.58
C LEU A 3 16.34 -7.85 7.46
N SER A 4 16.70 -9.06 7.06
CA SER A 4 18.09 -9.42 6.80
C SER A 4 18.63 -8.68 5.56
N PRO A 5 19.95 -8.64 5.34
CA PRO A 5 20.51 -8.10 4.10
C PRO A 5 19.97 -8.79 2.84
N ALA A 6 19.71 -10.10 2.91
CA ALA A 6 19.12 -10.86 1.81
C ALA A 6 17.67 -10.43 1.56
N ASP A 7 16.87 -10.25 2.61
CA ASP A 7 15.49 -9.76 2.46
C ASP A 7 15.44 -8.38 1.81
N LYS A 8 16.30 -7.46 2.26
CA LYS A 8 16.40 -6.11 1.69
C LYS A 8 16.78 -6.14 0.21
N THR A 9 17.70 -7.03 -0.16
CA THR A 9 18.12 -7.24 -1.56
C THR A 9 16.97 -7.75 -2.40
N ASN A 10 16.24 -8.76 -1.90
CA ASN A 10 15.08 -9.33 -2.59
C ASN A 10 13.98 -8.29 -2.78
N VAL A 11 13.63 -7.52 -1.74
CA VAL A 11 12.62 -6.46 -1.82
C VAL A 11 13.00 -5.41 -2.87
N LYS A 12 14.25 -4.92 -2.84
CA LYS A 12 14.73 -3.93 -3.82
C LYS A 12 14.72 -4.50 -5.24
N GLY A 13 15.16 -5.75 -5.42
CA GLY A 13 15.19 -6.43 -6.72
C GLY A 13 13.80 -6.61 -7.31
N THR A 14 12.83 -7.08 -6.49
CA THR A 14 11.44 -7.23 -6.91
C THR A 14 10.79 -5.88 -7.22
N TRP A 15 10.97 -4.87 -6.35
CA TRP A 15 10.38 -3.55 -6.55
C TRP A 15 10.94 -2.85 -7.81
N ALA A 16 12.20 -3.07 -8.15
CA ALA A 16 12.77 -2.56 -9.40
C ALA A 16 12.06 -3.11 -10.65
N LYS A 17 11.48 -4.32 -10.59
CA LYS A 17 10.70 -4.92 -11.68
C LYS A 17 9.27 -4.38 -11.78
N VAL A 18 8.71 -3.88 -10.69
CA VAL A 18 7.44 -3.13 -10.71
C VAL A 18 7.59 -1.89 -11.60
N GLY A 19 8.74 -1.21 -11.55
CA GLY A 19 9.06 -0.10 -12.44
C GLY A 19 7.99 1.00 -12.42
N ASN A 20 7.54 1.41 -13.61
CA ASN A 20 6.53 2.46 -13.76
C ASN A 20 5.08 1.97 -13.58
N HIS A 21 4.87 0.68 -13.31
CA HIS A 21 3.54 0.09 -13.11
C HIS A 21 3.02 0.20 -11.67
N GLY A 22 3.79 0.79 -10.74
CA GLY A 22 3.40 0.87 -9.33
C GLY A 22 2.00 1.46 -9.11
N ALA A 23 1.63 2.50 -9.86
CA ALA A 23 0.30 3.11 -9.76
C ALA A 23 -0.83 2.17 -10.21
N GLU A 24 -0.60 1.39 -11.27
CA GLU A 24 -1.54 0.41 -11.81
C GLU A 24 -1.73 -0.74 -10.82
N PHE A 25 -0.62 -1.32 -10.33
CA PHE A 25 -0.66 -2.41 -9.35
C PHE A 25 -1.23 -1.97 -8.00
N GLY A 26 -0.96 -0.73 -7.58
CA GLY A 26 -1.58 -0.18 -6.37
C GLY A 26 -3.10 -0.06 -6.49
N ALA A 27 -3.61 0.34 -7.66
CA ALA A 27 -5.05 0.38 -7.91
C ALA A 27 -5.65 -1.03 -7.96
N GLU A 28 -4.99 -1.97 -8.63
CA GLU A 28 -5.40 -3.37 -8.72
C GLU A 28 -5.49 -4.02 -7.33
N ALA A 29 -4.48 -3.83 -6.47
CA ALA A 29 -4.48 -4.35 -5.10
C ALA A 29 -5.64 -3.79 -4.26
N LEU A 30 -5.99 -2.51 -4.44
CA LEU A 30 -7.15 -1.90 -3.78
C LEU A 30 -8.48 -2.48 -4.29
N GLU A 31 -8.65 -2.64 -5.60
CA GLU A 31 -9.85 -3.28 -6.17
C GLU A 31 -10.00 -4.73 -5.68
N ARG A 32 -8.89 -5.48 -5.63
CA ARG A 32 -8.83 -6.84 -5.06
C ARG A 32 -9.23 -6.84 -3.59
N MET A 33 -8.74 -5.88 -2.79
CA MET A 33 -9.07 -5.75 -1.38
C MET A 33 -10.56 -5.44 -1.17
N PHE A 34 -11.11 -4.46 -1.90
CA PHE A 34 -12.51 -4.09 -1.79
C PHE A 34 -13.45 -5.23 -2.20
N THR A 35 -13.05 -6.04 -3.18
CA THR A 35 -13.85 -7.17 -3.65
C THR A 35 -13.78 -8.36 -2.69
N SER A 36 -12.57 -8.71 -2.24
CA SER A 36 -12.34 -9.92 -1.42
C SER A 36 -12.66 -9.69 0.06
N PHE A 37 -12.53 -8.44 0.53
CA PHE A 37 -12.74 -8.05 1.93
C PHE A 37 -13.65 -6.82 2.02
N PRO A 38 -14.98 -6.97 1.80
CA PRO A 38 -15.90 -5.84 1.68
C PRO A 38 -15.96 -4.91 2.91
N SER A 39 -15.62 -5.40 4.10
CA SER A 39 -15.53 -4.58 5.32
C SER A 39 -14.53 -3.42 5.20
N THR A 40 -13.49 -3.58 4.38
CA THR A 40 -12.48 -2.53 4.12
C THR A 40 -13.07 -1.30 3.43
N LYS A 41 -14.21 -1.44 2.73
CA LYS A 41 -14.90 -0.31 2.06
C LYS A 41 -15.43 0.73 3.04
N THR A 42 -15.58 0.39 4.32
CA THR A 42 -16.07 1.31 5.36
C THR A 42 -15.18 2.55 5.53
N TYR A 43 -13.88 2.44 5.26
CA TYR A 43 -12.93 3.57 5.29
C TYR A 43 -13.02 4.48 4.05
N PHE A 44 -13.74 4.06 3.02
CA PHE A 44 -13.79 4.70 1.71
C PHE A 44 -15.23 5.05 1.27
N SER A 45 -16.12 5.33 2.22
CA SER A 45 -17.52 5.71 1.94
C SER A 45 -17.67 6.97 1.07
N HIS A 46 -16.60 7.77 0.95
CA HIS A 46 -16.51 8.98 0.16
C HIS A 46 -15.90 8.75 -1.24
N PHE A 47 -15.59 7.51 -1.61
CA PHE A 47 -15.07 7.15 -2.93
C PHE A 47 -16.16 6.53 -3.80
N ASP A 48 -16.08 6.81 -5.11
CA ASP A 48 -16.57 5.91 -6.13
C ASP A 48 -15.67 4.67 -6.16
N LEU A 49 -16.25 3.52 -5.80
CA LEU A 49 -15.57 2.23 -5.76
C LEU A 49 -15.87 1.33 -6.98
N GLY A 50 -16.43 1.90 -8.05
CA GLY A 50 -16.58 1.21 -9.32
C GLY A 50 -15.23 0.85 -9.96
N HIS A 51 -15.21 -0.24 -10.72
CA HIS A 51 -14.02 -0.67 -11.46
C HIS A 51 -13.50 0.46 -12.35
N GLY A 52 -12.19 0.72 -12.29
CA GLY A 52 -11.56 1.76 -13.09
C GLY A 52 -11.75 3.19 -12.57
N SER A 53 -12.37 3.36 -11.39
CA SER A 53 -12.55 4.64 -10.70
C SER A 53 -11.25 5.45 -10.64
N ALA A 54 -11.35 6.73 -11.00
CA ALA A 54 -10.23 7.66 -10.91
C ALA A 54 -9.76 7.86 -9.46
N GLN A 55 -10.68 7.76 -8.48
CA GLN A 55 -10.34 7.88 -7.06
C GLN A 55 -9.52 6.67 -6.58
N ILE A 56 -9.90 5.45 -6.99
CA ILE A 56 -9.11 4.24 -6.70
C ILE A 56 -7.73 4.35 -7.34
N LYS A 57 -7.63 4.72 -8.62
CA LYS A 57 -6.35 4.89 -9.32
C LYS A 57 -5.46 5.94 -8.66
N GLY A 58 -6.03 7.08 -8.31
CA GLY A 58 -5.30 8.15 -7.61
C GLY A 58 -4.80 7.72 -6.24
N HIS A 59 -5.60 6.95 -5.49
CA HIS A 59 -5.19 6.44 -4.18
C HIS A 59 -4.17 5.31 -4.28
N GLY A 60 -4.35 4.39 -5.25
CA GLY A 60 -3.39 3.33 -5.56
C GLY A 60 -2.00 3.88 -5.88
N LYS A 61 -1.94 4.98 -6.64
CA LYS A 61 -0.69 5.71 -6.86
C LYS A 61 -0.06 6.20 -5.55
N LYS A 62 -0.83 6.83 -4.66
CA LYS A 62 -0.31 7.31 -3.37
C LYS A 62 0.26 6.18 -2.53
N VAL A 63 -0.40 5.02 -2.49
CA VAL A 63 0.09 3.81 -1.81
C VAL A 63 1.40 3.32 -2.43
N ALA A 64 1.45 3.21 -3.76
CA ALA A 64 2.65 2.76 -4.47
C ALA A 64 3.85 3.73 -4.33
N ASP A 65 3.59 5.04 -4.32
CA ASP A 65 4.63 6.06 -4.07
C ASP A 65 5.18 5.93 -2.64
N ALA A 66 4.31 5.70 -1.65
CA ALA A 66 4.73 5.48 -0.26
C ALA A 66 5.56 4.19 -0.11
N LEU A 67 5.19 3.10 -0.79
CA LEU A 67 5.98 1.87 -0.82
C LEU A 67 7.32 2.08 -1.55
N THR A 68 7.35 2.88 -2.61
CA THR A 68 8.59 3.25 -3.29
C THR A 68 9.53 4.03 -2.36
N LYS A 69 8.98 4.99 -1.59
CA LYS A 69 9.73 5.69 -0.53
C LYS A 69 10.26 4.69 0.50
N ALA A 70 9.42 3.77 0.98
CA ALA A 70 9.82 2.74 1.94
C ALA A 70 10.98 1.87 1.42
N VAL A 71 10.94 1.42 0.17
CA VAL A 71 12.02 0.63 -0.45
C VAL A 71 13.31 1.46 -0.59
N GLY A 72 13.20 2.73 -0.96
CA GLY A 72 14.33 3.66 -1.03
C GLY A 72 14.99 3.94 0.32
N HIS A 73 14.23 3.85 1.41
CA HIS A 73 14.66 4.07 2.79
C HIS A 73 14.56 2.80 3.66
N ILE A 74 14.79 1.62 3.08
CA ILE A 74 14.53 0.33 3.76
C ILE A 74 15.30 0.13 5.08
N ASP A 75 16.38 0.88 5.27
CA ASP A 75 17.22 0.86 6.47
C ASP A 75 16.75 1.87 7.54
N ASN A 76 15.85 2.79 7.19
CA ASN A 76 15.27 3.79 8.09
C ASN A 76 13.77 4.05 7.81
N LEU A 77 12.97 2.98 7.89
CA LEU A 77 11.53 3.04 7.64
C LEU A 77 10.75 3.95 8.61
N PRO A 78 11.01 3.96 9.94
CA PRO A 78 10.24 4.78 10.87
C PRO A 78 10.29 6.27 10.52
N ASP A 79 11.48 6.81 10.28
CA ASP A 79 11.63 8.23 9.92
C ASP A 79 11.04 8.51 8.53
N ALA A 80 11.29 7.63 7.56
CA ALA A 80 10.80 7.82 6.20
C ALA A 80 9.26 7.82 6.09
N LEU A 81 8.58 7.10 6.99
CA LEU A 81 7.12 6.95 6.98
C LEU A 81 6.43 7.64 8.15
N SER A 82 7.14 8.46 8.93
CA SER A 82 6.61 9.08 10.16
C SER A 82 5.30 9.82 9.92
N GLU A 83 5.23 10.71 8.93
CA GLU A 83 4.02 11.47 8.61
C GLU A 83 2.83 10.56 8.25
N LEU A 84 3.10 9.45 7.56
CA LEU A 84 2.07 8.49 7.16
C LEU A 84 1.59 7.66 8.36
N SER A 85 2.50 7.35 9.28
CA SER A 85 2.18 6.71 10.56
C SER A 85 1.25 7.61 11.38
N ASP A 86 1.59 8.89 11.53
CA ASP A 86 0.79 9.85 12.28
C ASP A 86 -0.61 10.03 11.67
N LEU A 87 -0.68 10.14 10.33
CA LEU A 87 -1.95 10.22 9.61
C LEU A 87 -2.86 9.03 9.90
N HIS A 88 -2.33 7.79 9.84
CA HIS A 88 -3.12 6.60 10.11
C HIS A 88 -3.49 6.43 11.59
N ALA A 89 -2.59 6.82 12.50
CA ALA A 89 -2.80 6.67 13.94
C ALA A 89 -3.80 7.68 14.50
N HIS A 90 -3.74 8.94 14.04
CA HIS A 90 -4.45 10.05 14.68
C HIS A 90 -5.68 10.53 13.91
N GLU A 91 -5.63 10.51 12.58
CA GLU A 91 -6.71 11.02 11.73
C GLU A 91 -7.57 9.90 11.14
N LEU A 92 -6.96 9.01 10.34
CA LEU A 92 -7.71 7.98 9.60
C LEU A 92 -8.19 6.83 10.52
N ARG A 93 -7.40 6.51 11.54
CA ARG A 93 -7.71 5.51 12.58
C ARG A 93 -8.15 4.16 12.00
N VAL A 94 -7.43 3.71 10.97
CA VAL A 94 -7.66 2.42 10.33
C VAL A 94 -7.30 1.32 11.32
N ASP A 95 -8.20 0.34 11.52
CA ASP A 95 -7.92 -0.78 12.41
C ASP A 95 -6.70 -1.57 11.87
N PRO A 96 -5.69 -1.88 12.70
CA PRO A 96 -4.48 -2.57 12.29
C PRO A 96 -4.69 -3.87 11.50
N VAL A 97 -5.84 -4.55 11.67
CA VAL A 97 -6.15 -5.77 10.92
C VAL A 97 -6.21 -5.53 9.40
N ASN A 98 -6.64 -4.35 8.96
CA ASN A 98 -6.85 -4.05 7.53
C ASN A 98 -5.52 -3.91 6.76
N PHE A 99 -4.43 -3.53 7.44
CA PHE A 99 -3.11 -3.48 6.83
C PHE A 99 -2.64 -4.86 6.35
N LYS A 100 -3.03 -5.94 7.07
CA LYS A 100 -2.74 -7.32 6.65
C LYS A 100 -3.52 -7.70 5.39
N LEU A 101 -4.75 -7.22 5.25
CA LEU A 101 -5.60 -7.48 4.09
C LEU A 101 -5.04 -6.81 2.84
N LEU A 102 -4.68 -5.53 2.92
CA LEU A 102 -4.03 -4.83 1.82
C LEU A 102 -2.68 -5.45 1.47
N SER A 103 -1.87 -5.79 2.48
CA SER A 103 -0.57 -6.46 2.25
C SER A 103 -0.73 -7.78 1.51
N HIS A 104 -1.77 -8.55 1.83
CA HIS A 104 -2.07 -9.79 1.11
C HIS A 104 -2.46 -9.52 -0.36
N CYS A 105 -3.33 -8.53 -0.61
CA CYS A 105 -3.71 -8.17 -1.98
C CYS A 105 -2.53 -7.65 -2.81
N LEU A 106 -1.59 -6.93 -2.19
CA LEU A 106 -0.34 -6.51 -2.84
C LEU A 106 0.56 -7.70 -3.23
N LEU A 107 0.58 -8.78 -2.45
CA LEU A 107 1.34 -9.99 -2.79
C LEU A 107 0.69 -10.82 -3.91
N VAL A 108 -0.61 -10.66 -4.13
CA VAL A 108 -1.37 -11.36 -5.17
C VAL A 108 -1.32 -10.62 -6.51
N THR A 109 -0.93 -9.34 -6.49
CA THR A 109 -0.79 -8.48 -7.67
C THR A 109 0.60 -8.65 -8.26
#